data_AF-A0A352WXE8-F1
#
_entry.id   AF-A0A352WXE8-F1
#
_cell.length_a   1.000
_cell.length_b   1.000
_cell.length_c   1.000
_cell.angle_alpha   90.00
_cell.angle_beta   90.00
_cell.angle_gamma   90.00
#
_symmetry.space_group_name_H-M   'P 1'
#
loop_
_entity.id
_entity.type
_entity.pdbx_description
1 polymer ?
#
loop_
_entity_poly.entity_id
_entity_poly.type
_entity_poly.pdbx_seq_one_letter_code
_entity_poly.pdbx_strand_id
1 'polypeptide(L)'
;MTPEWMVLCGSAVTAFFLSFIVGHFLIPKLRKIKMGQKILEIGPRWHKSKEGTPTMGGIMFIVGSLVSSLAFGLSYAIRGNDMTMLVIWGMMLLYGAIGFMDDYIKFVKKRNKGLSANQKLVMQFAVAGAFLFALYSISPDFARTAVRIPFTDTSIE
;
A
#
# COMPACT_ATOMS: atom_id res chain seq x y z
N MET A 1 -4.11 29.82 6.87
CA MET A 1 -3.99 28.61 6.03
C MET A 1 -2.70 27.90 6.42
N THR A 2 -2.75 26.61 6.78
CA THR A 2 -1.54 25.83 7.01
C THR A 2 -0.81 25.66 5.68
N PRO A 3 0.50 25.97 5.60
CA PRO A 3 1.29 25.74 4.39
C PRO A 3 1.24 24.27 3.93
N GLU A 4 1.18 24.03 2.62
CA GLU A 4 1.10 22.67 2.07
C GLU A 4 2.29 21.80 2.49
N TRP A 5 3.49 22.38 2.55
CA TRP A 5 4.69 21.67 3.00
C TRP A 5 4.57 21.15 4.45
N MET A 6 3.87 21.86 5.34
CA MET A 6 3.64 21.41 6.71
C MET A 6 2.73 20.18 6.76
N VAL A 7 1.73 20.13 5.87
CA VAL A 7 0.80 19.00 5.76
C VAL A 7 1.50 17.78 5.17
N LEU A 8 2.34 17.97 4.14
CA LEU A 8 3.15 16.91 3.55
C LEU A 8 4.17 16.35 4.54
N CYS A 9 4.96 17.20 5.21
CA CYS A 9 5.91 16.76 6.23
C CYS A 9 5.19 16.11 7.42
N GLY A 10 4.11 16.72 7.90
CA GLY A 10 3.31 16.20 9.02
C GLY A 10 2.72 14.82 8.73
N SER A 11 2.16 14.62 7.54
CA SER A 11 1.61 13.33 7.12
C SER A 11 2.70 12.26 6.94
N ALA A 12 3.87 12.60 6.38
CA ALA A 12 4.98 11.66 6.24
C ALA A 12 5.51 11.19 7.60
N VAL A 13 5.74 12.12 8.53
CA VAL A 13 6.20 11.82 9.89
C VAL A 13 5.16 10.98 10.64
N THR A 14 3.89 11.36 10.55
CA THR A 14 2.79 10.61 11.19
C THR A 14 2.67 9.19 10.62
N ALA A 15 2.78 9.02 9.30
CA ALA A 15 2.73 7.72 8.65
C ALA A 15 3.90 6.82 9.09
N PHE A 16 5.10 7.40 9.24
CA PHE A 16 6.27 6.68 9.74
C PHE A 16 6.04 6.15 11.16
N PHE A 17 5.66 7.02 12.11
CA PHE A 17 5.46 6.61 13.50
C PHE A 17 4.29 5.63 13.65
N LEU A 18 3.19 5.84 12.93
CA LEU A 18 2.07 4.89 12.94
C LEU A 18 2.50 3.51 12.39
N SER A 19 3.20 3.47 11.26
CA SER A 19 3.71 2.21 10.71
C SER A 19 4.68 1.52 11.66
N PHE A 20 5.54 2.29 12.34
CA PHE A 20 6.48 1.78 13.34
C PHE A 20 5.75 1.17 14.55
N ILE A 21 4.79 1.89 15.12
CA ILE A 21 3.99 1.43 16.26
C ILE A 21 3.20 0.17 15.89
N VAL A 22 2.51 0.19 14.74
CA VAL A 22 1.77 -0.98 14.25
C VAL A 22 2.72 -2.15 14.02
N GLY A 23 3.88 -1.91 13.41
CA GLY A 23 4.92 -2.93 13.19
C GLY A 23 5.40 -3.56 14.49
N HIS A 24 5.65 -2.77 15.53
CA HIS A 24 6.07 -3.24 16.84
C HIS A 24 5.08 -4.27 17.43
N PHE A 25 3.78 -4.04 17.29
CA PHE A 25 2.76 -4.97 17.79
C PHE A 25 2.42 -6.11 16.81
N LEU A 26 2.49 -5.85 15.50
CA LEU A 26 2.08 -6.79 14.46
C LEU A 26 3.15 -7.87 14.22
N ILE A 27 4.44 -7.50 14.19
CA ILE A 27 5.54 -8.43 13.89
C ILE A 27 5.59 -9.61 14.88
N PRO A 28 5.50 -9.41 16.22
CA PRO A 28 5.47 -10.52 17.17
C PRO A 28 4.27 -11.44 16.97
N LYS A 29 3.09 -10.88 16.63
CA LYS A 29 1.88 -11.66 16.35
C LYS A 29 2.04 -12.52 15.10
N LEU A 30 2.55 -11.94 14.02
CA LEU A 30 2.82 -12.68 12.78
C LEU A 30 3.85 -13.80 12.97
N ARG A 31 4.89 -13.56 13.79
CA ARG A 31 5.86 -14.60 14.18
C ARG A 31 5.21 -15.75 14.95
N LYS A 32 4.30 -15.44 15.89
CA LYS A 32 3.56 -16.47 16.67
C LYS A 32 2.69 -17.37 15.80
N ILE A 33 2.07 -16.82 14.75
CA ILE A 33 1.19 -17.58 13.84
C ILE A 33 2.00 -18.48 12.88
N LYS A 34 3.34 -18.50 12.98
CA LYS A 34 4.25 -19.24 12.08
C LYS A 34 3.99 -18.91 10.60
N MET A 35 3.58 -17.68 10.31
CA MET A 35 3.55 -17.11 8.95
C MET A 35 4.96 -16.79 8.44
N GLY A 36 5.91 -17.69 8.70
CA GLY A 36 7.26 -17.64 8.16
C GLY A 36 7.36 -18.56 6.96
N GLN A 37 8.07 -18.13 5.92
CA GLN A 37 8.33 -18.97 4.75
C GLN A 37 8.97 -20.31 5.14
N LYS A 38 8.40 -21.41 4.66
CA LYS A 38 9.00 -22.73 4.73
C LYS A 38 10.06 -22.82 3.63
N ILE A 39 11.33 -22.67 4.00
CA ILE A 39 12.44 -22.70 3.04
C ILE A 39 12.62 -24.14 2.55
N LEU A 40 12.75 -24.33 1.23
CA LEU A 40 13.05 -25.63 0.64
C LEU A 40 14.42 -26.12 1.14
N GLU A 41 14.53 -27.40 1.48
CA GLU A 41 15.78 -28.03 1.93
C GLU A 41 16.92 -27.98 0.88
N ILE A 42 16.60 -27.63 -0.38
CA ILE A 42 17.48 -27.67 -1.54
C ILE A 42 18.37 -26.40 -1.66
N GLY A 43 18.24 -25.43 -0.75
CA GLY A 43 19.02 -24.18 -0.77
C GLY A 43 20.33 -24.22 0.05
N PRO A 44 21.36 -23.42 -0.32
CA PRO A 44 22.59 -23.29 0.46
C PRO A 44 22.32 -22.90 1.93
N ARG A 45 23.14 -23.39 2.88
CA ARG A 45 22.92 -23.21 4.34
C ARG A 45 22.70 -21.75 4.78
N TRP A 46 23.29 -20.76 4.12
CA TRP A 46 23.10 -19.34 4.42
C TRP A 46 21.70 -18.80 4.11
N HIS A 47 20.92 -19.47 3.25
CA HIS A 47 19.51 -19.11 3.00
C HIS A 47 18.58 -19.50 4.16
N LYS A 48 18.98 -20.42 5.05
CA LYS A 48 18.18 -20.79 6.23
C LYS A 48 18.05 -19.66 7.26
N SER A 49 18.91 -18.64 7.23
CA SER A 49 18.80 -17.50 8.17
C SER A 49 17.56 -16.61 7.96
N LYS A 50 16.91 -16.71 6.79
CA LYS A 50 15.66 -15.99 6.49
C LYS A 50 14.40 -16.73 6.97
N GLU A 51 14.57 -17.95 7.49
CA GLU A 51 13.48 -18.78 7.99
C GLU A 51 12.80 -18.12 9.19
N GLY A 52 11.48 -18.01 9.14
CA GLY A 52 10.70 -17.38 10.23
C GLY A 52 10.50 -15.86 10.11
N THR A 53 11.01 -15.19 9.06
CA THR A 53 10.65 -13.78 8.81
C THR A 53 9.17 -13.70 8.40
N PRO A 54 8.33 -12.92 9.10
CA PRO A 54 6.89 -12.89 8.84
C PRO A 54 6.59 -12.29 7.46
N THR A 55 5.90 -13.05 6.61
CA THR A 55 5.48 -12.61 5.27
C THR A 55 4.07 -12.06 5.33
N MET A 56 3.93 -10.78 5.70
CA MET A 56 2.70 -9.96 5.61
C MET A 56 2.88 -8.52 6.14
N GLY A 57 4.13 -8.04 6.24
CA GLY A 57 4.43 -6.74 6.85
C GLY A 57 3.80 -5.54 6.13
N GLY A 58 3.41 -5.68 4.86
CA GLY A 58 2.77 -4.61 4.08
C GLY A 58 1.54 -3.97 4.74
N ILE A 59 0.83 -4.73 5.59
CA ILE A 59 -0.34 -4.25 6.33
C ILE A 59 0.02 -3.04 7.20
N MET A 60 1.20 -3.02 7.84
CA MET A 60 1.57 -1.91 8.72
C MET A 60 1.74 -0.60 7.95
N PHE A 61 2.24 -0.67 6.72
CA PHE A 61 2.38 0.49 5.84
C PHE A 61 1.03 0.96 5.33
N ILE A 62 0.13 0.05 4.93
CA ILE A 62 -1.24 0.41 4.51
C ILE A 62 -1.99 1.10 5.65
N VAL A 63 -1.90 0.58 6.87
CA VAL A 63 -2.55 1.20 8.04
C VAL A 63 -1.94 2.57 8.33
N GLY A 64 -0.61 2.68 8.36
CA GLY A 64 0.07 3.93 8.63
C GLY A 64 -0.20 5.01 7.58
N SER A 65 -0.17 4.65 6.30
CA SER A 65 -0.47 5.58 5.20
C SER A 65 -1.95 5.97 5.17
N LEU A 66 -2.87 5.03 5.38
CA LEU A 66 -4.30 5.31 5.38
C LEU A 66 -4.70 6.23 6.54
N VAL A 67 -4.28 5.92 7.77
CA VAL A 67 -4.63 6.73 8.94
C VAL A 67 -3.99 8.12 8.86
N SER A 68 -2.72 8.21 8.42
CA SER A 68 -2.07 9.51 8.24
C SER A 68 -2.73 10.34 7.13
N SER A 69 -2.97 9.75 5.96
CA SER A 69 -3.62 10.46 4.87
C SER A 69 -5.08 10.84 5.21
N LEU A 70 -5.80 10.05 5.99
CA LEU A 70 -7.11 10.44 6.53
C LEU A 70 -7.00 11.65 7.46
N ALA A 71 -6.05 11.65 8.40
CA ALA A 71 -5.89 12.75 9.35
C ALA A 71 -5.54 14.08 8.67
N PHE A 72 -4.65 14.04 7.67
CA PHE A 72 -4.14 15.26 7.02
C PHE A 72 -4.93 15.64 5.77
N GLY A 73 -5.30 14.68 4.91
CA GLY A 73 -5.89 14.98 3.60
C GLY A 73 -7.42 14.91 3.54
N LEU A 74 -8.11 14.29 4.51
CA LEU A 74 -9.59 14.30 4.52
C LEU A 74 -10.13 15.74 4.60
N SER A 75 -9.47 16.60 5.37
CA SER A 75 -9.84 18.01 5.49
C SER A 75 -9.70 18.79 4.17
N TYR A 76 -8.72 18.43 3.33
CA TYR A 76 -8.51 19.01 2.00
C TYR A 76 -9.55 18.49 1.00
N ALA A 77 -9.81 17.18 1.01
CA ALA A 77 -10.81 16.55 0.14
C ALA A 77 -12.22 17.12 0.37
N ILE A 78 -12.63 17.28 1.64
CA ILE A 78 -13.95 17.84 2.01
C ILE A 78 -14.08 19.31 1.56
N ARG A 79 -13.01 20.11 1.68
CA ARG A 79 -13.02 21.53 1.30
C ARG A 79 -13.00 21.75 -0.21
N GLY A 80 -12.31 20.88 -0.96
CA GLY A 80 -12.19 20.97 -2.41
C GLY A 80 -13.33 20.29 -3.18
N ASN A 81 -14.23 19.57 -2.50
CA ASN A 81 -15.19 18.65 -3.12
C ASN A 81 -14.51 17.67 -4.11
N ASP A 82 -13.26 17.29 -3.80
CA ASP A 82 -12.44 16.45 -4.66
C ASP A 82 -12.46 15.01 -4.14
N MET A 83 -13.00 14.10 -4.96
CA MET A 83 -13.13 12.69 -4.64
C MET A 83 -11.91 11.86 -5.09
N THR A 84 -10.91 12.49 -5.72
CA THR A 84 -9.68 11.82 -6.20
C THR A 84 -8.98 11.02 -5.09
N MET A 85 -8.98 11.57 -3.87
CA MET A 85 -8.34 10.92 -2.72
C MET A 85 -9.03 9.61 -2.32
N LEU A 86 -10.37 9.52 -2.45
CA LEU A 86 -11.12 8.28 -2.21
C LEU A 86 -10.76 7.20 -3.24
N VAL A 87 -10.59 7.60 -4.50
CA VAL A 87 -10.17 6.69 -5.59
C VAL A 87 -8.78 6.14 -5.33
N ILE A 88 -7.83 6.99 -4.90
CA ILE A 88 -6.47 6.58 -4.55
C ILE A 88 -6.46 5.62 -3.35
N TRP A 89 -7.24 5.89 -2.32
CA TRP A 89 -7.40 4.96 -1.19
C TRP A 89 -8.01 3.63 -1.62
N GLY A 90 -9.02 3.65 -2.48
CA GLY A 90 -9.63 2.46 -3.07
C GLY A 90 -8.58 1.61 -3.80
N MET A 91 -7.77 2.22 -4.66
CA MET A 91 -6.68 1.53 -5.35
C MET A 91 -5.67 0.92 -4.37
N MET A 92 -5.20 1.70 -3.39
CA MET A 92 -4.25 1.23 -2.37
C MET A 92 -4.79 0.00 -1.63
N LEU A 93 -6.05 0.04 -1.21
CA LEU A 93 -6.70 -1.06 -0.49
C LEU A 93 -6.89 -2.29 -1.38
N LEU A 94 -7.28 -2.13 -2.64
CA LEU A 94 -7.48 -3.24 -3.57
C LEU A 94 -6.16 -3.94 -3.93
N TYR A 95 -5.10 -3.19 -4.24
CA TYR A 95 -3.77 -3.78 -4.44
C TYR A 95 -3.22 -4.41 -3.16
N GLY A 96 -3.46 -3.78 -2.01
CA GLY A 96 -3.15 -4.33 -0.70
C GLY A 96 -3.86 -5.67 -0.46
N ALA A 97 -5.13 -5.77 -0.80
CA ALA A 97 -5.93 -6.99 -0.68
C ALA A 97 -5.42 -8.10 -1.62
N ILE A 98 -5.05 -7.78 -2.86
CA ILE A 98 -4.43 -8.74 -3.79
C ILE A 98 -3.12 -9.28 -3.21
N GLY A 99 -2.27 -8.40 -2.70
CA GLY A 99 -1.00 -8.78 -2.05
C GLY A 99 -1.23 -9.66 -0.82
N PHE A 100 -2.17 -9.26 0.04
CA PHE A 100 -2.55 -10.03 1.23
C PHE A 100 -3.09 -11.42 0.85
N MET A 101 -3.95 -11.51 -0.17
CA MET A 101 -4.49 -12.78 -0.64
C MET A 101 -3.38 -13.70 -1.20
N ASP A 102 -2.39 -13.14 -1.90
CA ASP A 102 -1.22 -13.89 -2.38
C ASP A 102 -0.41 -14.50 -1.23
N ASP A 103 -0.12 -13.72 -0.20
CA ASP A 103 0.63 -14.19 0.96
C ASP A 103 -0.21 -15.12 1.85
N TYR A 104 -1.51 -14.90 1.95
CA TYR A 104 -2.43 -15.75 2.71
C TYR A 104 -2.56 -17.13 2.08
N ILE A 105 -2.65 -17.21 0.74
CA ILE A 105 -2.69 -18.50 0.03
C ILE A 105 -1.37 -19.26 0.19
N LYS A 106 -0.22 -18.59 0.16
CA LYS A 106 1.09 -19.24 0.44
C LYS A 106 1.10 -19.87 1.82
N PHE A 107 0.57 -19.15 2.82
CA PHE A 107 0.49 -19.61 4.19
C PHE A 107 -0.47 -20.81 4.35
N VAL A 108 -1.73 -20.68 3.93
CA VAL A 108 -2.75 -21.72 4.09
C VAL A 108 -2.38 -23.00 3.33
N LYS A 109 -1.88 -22.87 2.09
CA LYS A 109 -1.51 -24.01 1.26
C LYS A 109 -0.11 -24.56 1.56
N LYS A 110 0.60 -24.00 2.55
CA LYS A 110 1.95 -24.40 2.99
C LYS A 110 2.93 -24.61 1.82
N ARG A 111 2.85 -23.76 0.81
CA ARG A 111 3.64 -23.85 -0.43
C ARG A 111 4.19 -22.48 -0.80
N ASN A 112 5.32 -22.46 -1.50
CA ASN A 112 5.98 -21.20 -1.88
C ASN A 112 5.24 -20.42 -3.00
N LYS A 113 4.28 -21.05 -3.68
CA LYS A 113 3.46 -20.42 -4.72
C LYS A 113 2.13 -19.92 -4.13
N GLY A 114 1.89 -18.62 -4.23
CA GLY A 114 0.61 -18.04 -3.86
C GLY A 114 -0.41 -18.19 -4.98
N LEU A 115 -0.93 -17.07 -5.46
CA LEU A 115 -1.74 -17.04 -6.67
C LEU A 115 -0.94 -17.45 -7.90
N SER A 116 -1.63 -17.94 -8.92
CA SER A 116 -0.99 -18.11 -10.23
C SER A 116 -0.62 -16.75 -10.80
N ALA A 117 0.45 -16.69 -11.59
CA ALA A 117 0.90 -15.45 -12.22
C ALA A 117 -0.24 -14.80 -13.04
N ASN A 118 -0.99 -15.60 -13.79
CA ASN A 118 -2.13 -15.13 -14.58
C ASN A 118 -3.25 -14.57 -13.70
N GLN A 119 -3.61 -15.24 -12.59
CA GLN A 119 -4.63 -14.71 -11.67
C GLN A 119 -4.21 -13.38 -11.07
N LYS A 120 -2.94 -13.26 -10.65
CA LYS A 120 -2.40 -12.03 -10.07
C LYS A 120 -2.43 -10.89 -11.10
N LEU A 121 -1.97 -11.15 -12.32
CA LEU A 121 -1.99 -10.17 -13.40
C LEU A 121 -3.40 -9.73 -13.76
N VAL A 122 -4.34 -10.66 -13.95
CA VAL A 122 -5.74 -10.33 -14.28
C VAL A 122 -6.36 -9.43 -13.23
N MET A 123 -6.16 -9.72 -11.93
CA MET A 123 -6.68 -8.87 -10.87
C MET A 123 -5.99 -7.50 -10.82
N GLN A 124 -4.68 -7.45 -11.04
CA GLN A 124 -3.96 -6.17 -11.10
C GLN A 124 -4.43 -5.30 -12.27
N PHE A 125 -4.67 -5.89 -13.45
CA PHE A 125 -5.25 -5.20 -14.59
C PHE A 125 -6.69 -4.76 -14.35
N ALA A 126 -7.51 -5.61 -13.70
CA ALA A 126 -8.88 -5.25 -13.36
C ALA A 126 -8.93 -4.05 -12.40
N VAL A 127 -8.08 -4.04 -11.37
CA VAL A 127 -7.99 -2.91 -10.42
C VAL A 127 -7.44 -1.67 -11.12
N ALA A 128 -6.43 -1.80 -11.98
CA ALA A 128 -5.90 -0.68 -12.76
C ALA A 128 -6.97 -0.07 -13.69
N GLY A 129 -7.72 -0.91 -14.40
CA GLY A 129 -8.81 -0.47 -15.28
C GLY A 129 -9.93 0.23 -14.51
N ALA A 130 -10.35 -0.35 -13.37
CA ALA A 130 -11.35 0.27 -12.51
C ALA A 130 -10.86 1.61 -11.94
N PHE A 131 -9.58 1.70 -11.56
CA PHE A 131 -8.97 2.93 -11.09
C PHE A 131 -8.97 4.02 -12.17
N LEU A 132 -8.51 3.71 -13.37
CA LEU A 132 -8.51 4.65 -14.50
C LEU A 132 -9.92 5.12 -14.85
N PHE A 133 -10.88 4.19 -14.88
CA PHE A 133 -12.29 4.52 -15.15
C PHE A 133 -12.90 5.44 -14.09
N ALA A 134 -12.68 5.14 -12.81
CA ALA A 134 -13.17 5.96 -11.71
C ALA A 134 -12.54 7.35 -11.71
N LEU A 135 -11.23 7.43 -11.95
CA LEU A 135 -10.50 8.69 -12.00
C LEU A 135 -10.96 9.57 -13.17
N TYR A 136 -11.12 9.00 -14.36
CA TYR A 136 -11.64 9.70 -15.53
C TYR A 136 -13.06 10.23 -15.31
N SER A 137 -13.90 9.48 -14.60
CA SER A 137 -15.29 9.87 -14.31
C SER A 137 -15.41 11.05 -13.33
N ILE A 138 -14.43 11.22 -12.44
CA ILE A 138 -14.44 12.23 -11.36
C ILE A 138 -13.62 13.46 -11.75
N SER A 139 -12.60 13.30 -12.59
CA SER A 139 -11.71 14.39 -13.01
C SER A 139 -11.36 14.25 -14.49
N PRO A 140 -12.21 14.76 -15.41
CA PRO A 140 -11.94 14.72 -16.85
C PRO A 140 -10.62 15.43 -17.23
N ASP A 141 -10.22 16.44 -16.44
CA ASP A 141 -8.95 17.18 -16.60
C ASP A 141 -7.71 16.42 -16.12
N PHE A 142 -7.85 15.22 -15.53
CA PHE A 142 -6.72 14.37 -15.11
C PHE A 142 -5.89 13.87 -16.31
N ALA A 143 -6.40 14.04 -17.55
CA ALA A 143 -5.61 13.83 -18.77
C ALA A 143 -4.40 14.78 -18.88
N ARG A 144 -4.28 15.79 -18.01
CA ARG A 144 -3.02 16.55 -17.85
C ARG A 144 -1.97 15.67 -17.20
N THR A 145 -1.04 15.15 -17.99
CA THR A 145 0.20 14.47 -17.56
C THR A 145 1.22 15.42 -16.93
N ALA A 146 0.75 16.49 -16.27
CA ALA A 146 1.59 17.49 -15.64
C ALA A 146 2.19 16.94 -14.34
N VAL A 147 3.51 16.81 -14.30
CA VAL A 147 4.28 16.46 -13.11
C VAL A 147 4.57 17.73 -12.32
N ARG A 148 3.96 17.87 -11.14
CA ARG A 148 4.28 18.97 -10.21
C ARG A 148 5.62 18.69 -9.53
N ILE A 149 6.54 19.67 -9.57
CA ILE A 149 7.80 19.59 -8.84
C ILE A 149 7.50 19.75 -7.35
N PRO A 150 7.90 18.80 -6.49
CA PRO A 150 7.61 18.89 -5.06
C PRO A 150 8.23 20.15 -4.46
N PHE A 151 7.51 20.77 -3.51
CA PHE A 151 7.91 22.01 -2.83
C PHE A 151 8.06 23.25 -3.72
N THR A 152 7.54 23.19 -4.95
CA THR A 152 7.56 24.28 -5.92
C THR A 152 6.17 24.40 -6.57
N ASP A 153 5.80 25.60 -7.02
CA ASP A 153 4.55 25.83 -7.78
C ASP A 153 4.67 25.48 -9.27
N THR A 154 5.81 24.91 -9.69
CA THR A 154 6.10 24.59 -11.09
C THR A 154 5.60 23.20 -11.46
N SER A 155 4.93 23.09 -12.60
CA SER A 155 4.54 21.84 -13.24
C SER A 155 5.18 21.70 -14.62
N ILE A 156 5.67 20.50 -14.94
CA ILE A 156 6.22 20.14 -16.26
C ILE A 156 5.22 19.18 -16.92
N GLU A 157 4.83 19.44 -18.17
CA GLU A 157 3.99 18.53 -18.98
C GLU A 157 4.80 17.41 -19.65
#